data_AF-A0A349JSA2-F1
#
_entry.id   AF-A0A349JSA2-F1
#
_cell.length_a   1.000
_cell.length_b   1.000
_cell.length_c   1.000
_cell.angle_alpha   90.00
_cell.angle_beta   90.00
_cell.angle_gamma   90.00
#
_symmetry.space_group_name_H-M   'P 1'
#
loop_
_entity.id
_entity.type
_entity.pdbx_description
1 polymer ?
#
loop_
_entity_poly.entity_id
_entity_poly.type
_entity_poly.pdbx_seq_one_letter_code
_entity_poly.pdbx_strand_id
1 'polypeptide(L)'
;MQLVGARDGFIHRPFLLEGGITGAIGGALALALTYTTFWSVFNYLFTISWIPWEWAGIGVSAGIVFGVFASGYAVRKHLREI
;
A
#
# COMPACT_ATOMS: atom_id res chain seq x y z
N MET A 1 -20.24 -1.29 15.50
CA MET A 1 -20.29 0.17 15.74
C MET A 1 -21.60 0.83 15.27
N GLN A 2 -22.39 0.22 14.37
CA GLN A 2 -23.72 0.75 14.00
C GLN A 2 -24.73 0.77 15.17
N LEU A 3 -24.51 -0.02 16.22
CA LEU A 3 -25.34 -0.06 17.44
C LEU A 3 -25.42 1.28 18.21
N VAL A 4 -24.59 2.28 17.86
CA VAL A 4 -24.57 3.60 18.50
C VAL A 4 -25.06 4.73 17.57
N GLY A 5 -25.65 4.41 16.41
CA GLY A 5 -26.20 5.41 15.48
C GLY A 5 -25.16 6.15 14.61
N ALA A 6 -23.93 5.63 14.50
CA ALA A 6 -22.90 6.23 13.67
C ALA A 6 -23.21 6.08 12.17
N ARG A 7 -23.19 7.20 11.43
CA ARG A 7 -23.36 7.27 9.96
C ARG A 7 -22.27 6.44 9.28
N ASP A 8 -22.59 5.69 8.21
CA ASP A 8 -21.66 4.75 7.56
C ASP A 8 -20.29 5.36 7.18
N GLY A 9 -20.23 6.66 6.87
CA GLY A 9 -18.98 7.37 6.58
C GLY A 9 -18.03 7.52 7.78
N PHE A 10 -18.52 7.46 9.01
CA PHE A 10 -17.68 7.51 10.22
C PHE A 10 -16.95 6.18 10.45
N ILE A 11 -17.51 5.08 9.97
CA ILE A 11 -16.93 3.73 10.10
C ILE A 11 -15.89 3.48 8.99
N HIS A 12 -16.12 3.98 7.78
CA HIS A 12 -15.21 3.75 6.64
C HIS A 12 -13.90 4.55 6.72
N ARG A 13 -13.92 5.77 7.25
CA ARG A 13 -12.75 6.67 7.31
C ARG A 13 -11.52 6.10 8.04
N PRO A 14 -11.63 5.57 9.27
CA PRO A 14 -10.47 5.03 9.98
C PRO A 14 -9.87 3.81 9.26
N PHE A 15 -10.73 2.94 8.71
CA PHE A 15 -10.27 1.77 7.94
C PHE A 15 -9.54 2.17 6.65
N LEU A 16 -10.01 3.17 5.92
CA LEU A 16 -9.33 3.66 4.72
C LEU A 16 -7.94 4.24 5.05
N LEU A 17 -7.81 4.93 6.18
CA LEU A 17 -6.51 5.42 6.66
C LEU A 17 -5.57 4.27 7.02
N GLU A 18 -6.05 3.27 7.75
CA GLU A 18 -5.26 2.09 8.11
C GLU A 18 -4.81 1.30 6.87
N GLY A 19 -5.70 1.18 5.88
CA GLY A 19 -5.40 0.60 4.56
C GLY A 19 -4.33 1.40 3.79
N GLY A 20 -4.42 2.72 3.82
CA GLY A 20 -3.41 3.59 3.20
C GLY A 20 -2.03 3.46 3.86
N ILE A 21 -1.98 3.38 5.20
CA ILE A 21 -0.74 3.20 5.96
C ILE A 21 -0.11 1.84 5.67
N THR A 22 -0.90 0.77 5.74
CA THR A 22 -0.41 -0.58 5.40
C THR A 22 0.02 -0.68 3.93
N GLY A 23 -0.70 -0.03 3.01
CA GLY A 23 -0.30 0.11 1.61
C GLY A 23 1.03 0.87 1.44
N ALA A 24 1.23 1.96 2.18
CA ALA A 24 2.50 2.70 2.17
C ALA A 24 3.67 1.85 2.66
N ILE A 25 3.48 1.11 3.76
CA ILE A 25 4.49 0.21 4.32
C ILE A 25 4.81 -0.91 3.32
N GLY A 26 3.80 -1.50 2.70
CA GLY A 26 3.99 -2.53 1.66
C GLY A 26 4.75 -1.99 0.45
N GLY A 27 4.42 -0.78 -0.01
CA GLY A 27 5.14 -0.11 -1.10
C GLY A 27 6.59 0.20 -0.76
N ALA A 28 6.86 0.68 0.47
CA ALA A 28 8.21 0.91 0.96
C ALA A 28 9.03 -0.39 1.05
N LEU A 29 8.41 -1.48 1.51
CA LEU A 29 9.03 -2.80 1.59
C LEU A 29 9.37 -3.32 0.18
N ALA A 30 8.47 -3.17 -0.79
CA ALA A 30 8.72 -3.56 -2.18
C ALA A 30 9.89 -2.77 -2.80
N LEU A 31 10.00 -1.47 -2.54
CA LEU A 31 11.16 -0.68 -2.94
C LEU A 31 12.44 -1.16 -2.26
N ALA A 32 12.40 -1.44 -0.96
CA ALA A 32 13.56 -1.95 -0.23
C ALA A 32 14.05 -3.27 -0.84
N LEU A 33 13.14 -4.20 -1.14
CA LEU A 33 13.48 -5.45 -1.82
C LEU A 33 14.10 -5.20 -3.20
N THR A 34 13.48 -4.32 -4.01
CA THR A 34 14.00 -3.96 -5.33
C THR A 34 15.42 -3.38 -5.25
N TYR A 35 15.67 -2.54 -4.24
CA TYR A 35 16.99 -1.97 -3.98
C TYR A 35 18.00 -3.05 -3.57
N THR A 36 17.62 -3.97 -2.68
CA THR A 36 18.51 -5.09 -2.32
C THR A 36 18.86 -5.96 -3.52
N THR A 37 17.88 -6.27 -4.39
CA THR A 37 18.13 -7.02 -5.62
C THR A 37 19.10 -6.27 -6.54
N PHE A 38 18.88 -4.98 -6.76
CA PHE A 38 19.79 -4.15 -7.56
C PHE A 38 21.20 -4.14 -6.99
N TRP A 39 21.34 -3.93 -5.68
CA TRP A 39 22.63 -3.90 -5.02
C TRP A 39 23.35 -5.24 -5.15
N SER A 40 22.65 -6.36 -4.97
CA SER A 40 23.23 -7.69 -5.19
C SER A 40 23.66 -7.87 -6.65
N VAL A 41 22.81 -7.54 -7.62
CA VAL A 41 23.16 -7.71 -9.05
C VAL A 41 24.34 -6.82 -9.45
N PHE A 42 24.36 -5.58 -8.97
CA PHE A 42 25.43 -4.62 -9.24
C PHE A 42 26.79 -5.09 -8.72
N ASN A 43 26.84 -5.66 -7.52
CA ASN A 43 28.09 -6.11 -6.91
C ASN A 43 28.59 -7.46 -7.46
N TYR A 44 27.68 -8.36 -7.86
CA TYR A 44 28.07 -9.74 -8.20
C TYR A 44 28.09 -10.05 -9.71
N LEU A 45 27.38 -9.29 -10.55
CA LEU A 45 27.18 -9.65 -11.96
C LEU A 45 27.63 -8.57 -12.94
N PHE A 46 26.92 -7.43 -12.98
CA PHE A 46 27.12 -6.40 -14.01
C PHE A 46 26.87 -5.00 -13.46
N THR A 47 27.58 -4.01 -14.01
CA THR A 47 27.33 -2.59 -13.73
C THR A 47 26.02 -2.16 -14.40
N ILE A 48 24.95 -2.10 -13.61
CA ILE A 48 23.62 -1.65 -14.05
C ILE A 48 23.30 -0.27 -13.47
N SER A 49 22.55 0.54 -14.22
CA SER A 49 22.03 1.82 -13.74
C SER A 49 20.76 1.63 -12.92
N TRP A 50 20.63 2.38 -11.83
CA TRP A 50 19.41 2.38 -11.02
C TRP A 50 18.20 2.93 -11.80
N ILE A 51 17.01 2.52 -11.38
CA ILE A 51 15.74 2.98 -11.96
C ILE A 51 15.52 4.46 -11.62
N PRO A 52 14.94 5.28 -12.53
CA PRO A 52 14.67 6.69 -12.24
C PRO A 52 13.73 6.87 -11.04
N TRP A 53 13.92 7.96 -10.30
CA TRP A 53 13.20 8.22 -9.05
C TRP A 53 11.69 8.39 -9.27
N GLU A 54 11.26 8.81 -10.46
CA GLU A 54 9.83 8.91 -10.80
C GLU A 54 9.14 7.54 -10.74
N TRP A 55 9.79 6.50 -11.26
CA TRP A 55 9.24 5.13 -11.26
C TRP A 55 9.18 4.54 -9.86
N ALA A 56 10.19 4.81 -9.03
CA ALA A 56 10.19 4.40 -7.63
C ALA A 56 9.04 5.08 -6.85
N GLY A 57 8.85 6.40 -7.07
CA GLY A 57 7.73 7.14 -6.50
C GLY A 57 6.36 6.63 -6.95
N ILE A 58 6.22 6.31 -8.25
CA ILE A 58 5.01 5.69 -8.79
C ILE A 58 4.74 4.34 -8.10
N GLY A 59 5.75 3.50 -7.90
CA GLY A 59 5.62 2.22 -7.21
C GLY A 59 5.08 2.34 -5.78
N VAL A 60 5.60 3.29 -4.99
CA VAL A 60 5.11 3.54 -3.63
C VAL A 60 3.69 4.09 -3.65
N SER A 61 3.41 5.06 -4.53
CA SER A 61 2.08 5.65 -4.66
C SER A 61 1.03 4.60 -5.05
N ALA A 62 1.38 3.67 -5.94
CA ALA A 62 0.54 2.53 -6.29
C ALA A 62 0.27 1.66 -5.07
N GLY A 63 1.29 1.35 -4.25
CA GLY A 63 1.12 0.61 -2.99
C GLY A 63 0.09 1.26 -2.04
N ILE A 64 0.15 2.58 -1.88
CA ILE A 64 -0.81 3.34 -1.08
C ILE A 64 -2.22 3.23 -1.66
N VAL A 65 -2.36 3.46 -2.97
CA VAL A 65 -3.64 3.39 -3.67
C VAL A 65 -4.26 2.00 -3.53
N PHE A 66 -3.48 0.94 -3.76
CA PHE A 66 -3.94 -0.43 -3.58
C PHE A 66 -4.32 -0.75 -2.14
N GLY A 67 -3.57 -0.26 -1.15
CA GLY A 67 -3.92 -0.43 0.27
C GLY A 67 -5.24 0.23 0.65
N VAL A 68 -5.48 1.45 0.17
CA VAL A 68 -6.76 2.15 0.36
C VAL A 68 -7.90 1.39 -0.32
N PHE A 69 -7.72 0.93 -1.56
CA PHE A 69 -8.73 0.16 -2.29
C PHE A 69 -9.04 -1.18 -1.61
N ALA A 70 -8.01 -1.92 -1.19
CA ALA A 70 -8.16 -3.21 -0.52
C ALA A 70 -8.93 -3.07 0.80
N SER A 71 -8.59 -2.07 1.61
CA SER A 71 -9.31 -1.77 2.85
C SER A 71 -10.75 -1.34 2.60
N GLY A 72 -11.00 -0.47 1.63
CA GLY A 72 -12.35 -0.05 1.25
C GLY A 72 -13.23 -1.21 0.79
N TYR A 73 -12.66 -2.16 0.03
CA TYR A 73 -13.37 -3.37 -0.40
C TYR A 73 -13.67 -4.32 0.77
N ALA A 74 -12.70 -4.51 1.68
CA ALA A 74 -12.87 -5.36 2.86
C ALA A 74 -14.00 -4.86 3.77
N VAL A 75 -14.05 -3.55 4.03
CA VAL A 75 -15.11 -2.93 4.85
C VAL A 75 -16.48 -3.05 4.19
N ARG A 76 -16.58 -2.83 2.87
CA ARG A 76 -17.84 -3.02 2.12
C ARG A 76 -18.34 -4.46 2.19
N LYS A 77 -17.43 -5.45 2.16
CA LYS A 77 -17.81 -6.86 2.27
C LYS A 77 -18.32 -7.18 3.67
N HIS A 78 -17.59 -6.75 4.72
CA HIS A 78 -17.97 -7.02 6.11
C HIS A 78 -19.30 -6.37 6.52
N LEU A 79 -19.61 -5.18 6.01
CA LEU A 79 -20.89 -4.50 6.27
C LEU A 79 -22.08 -5.08 5.49
N ARG A 80 -21.85 -5.94 4.50
CA ARG A 80 -22.91 -6.59 3.72
C ARG A 80 -23.30 -7.96 4.28
N GLU A 81 -22.49 -8.49 5.20
CA GLU A 81 -22.65 -9.81 5.83
C GLU A 81 -23.34 -9.72 7.21
N ILE A 82 -23.59 -8.50 7.70
CA ILE A 82 -24.33 -8.18 8.94
C ILE A 82 -25.64 -7.52 8.56
#